data_AF-A0A9J6CWF9-F1
#
_entry.id   AF-A0A9J6CWF9-F1
#
_cell.length_a   1.000
_cell.length_b   1.000
_cell.length_c   1.000
_cell.angle_alpha   90.00
_cell.angle_beta   90.00
_cell.angle_gamma   90.00
#
_symmetry.space_group_name_H-M   'P 1'
#
loop_
_entity.id
_entity.type
_entity.pdbx_description
1 polymer ?
#
loop_
_entity_poly.entity_id
_entity_poly.type
_entity_poly.pdbx_seq_one_letter_code
_entity_poly.pdbx_strand_id
1 'polypeptide(L)'
;MRSKDDKEALLKTGGLRVKGGFCAIIDSIQLDVTVKIHLVDFAVSNESIRQALGEFGEVLEVSNDNWTVAGFEHAISTTRVVRLKLKEGVVLEDLPHLFKIGGSTVFLVAPGRAPLCLRCHMQVHIRRDCQTPRCGVCRAFGHESQDCVRSYAKVTKTVLPTDDA
;
A
#
# COMPACT_ATOMS: atom_id res chain seq x y z
N MET A 1 -19.65 17.15 21.87
CA MET A 1 -18.19 17.12 22.17
C MET A 1 -17.65 18.51 21.96
N ARG A 2 -17.03 19.11 22.98
CA ARG A 2 -16.70 20.55 22.99
C ARG A 2 -15.19 20.85 22.97
N SER A 3 -14.31 19.84 22.93
CA SER A 3 -12.85 20.00 22.83
C SER A 3 -12.21 18.89 21.97
N LYS A 4 -11.11 19.21 21.27
CA LYS A 4 -10.25 18.26 20.53
C LYS A 4 -9.63 17.21 21.46
N ASP A 5 -9.34 17.61 22.69
CA ASP A 5 -8.70 16.75 23.69
C ASP A 5 -9.65 15.63 24.15
N ASP A 6 -10.96 15.92 24.23
CA ASP A 6 -11.98 14.92 24.58
C ASP A 6 -12.07 13.83 23.51
N LYS A 7 -11.92 14.20 22.24
CA LYS A 7 -11.94 13.26 21.12
C LYS A 7 -10.73 12.33 21.17
N GLU A 8 -9.53 12.87 21.38
CA GLU A 8 -8.31 12.07 21.50
C GLU A 8 -8.36 11.13 22.71
N ALA A 9 -8.91 11.60 23.83
CA ALA A 9 -9.12 10.78 25.02
C ALA A 9 -10.05 9.59 24.74
N LEU A 10 -11.14 9.82 23.99
CA LEU A 10 -12.08 8.74 23.60
C LEU A 10 -11.46 7.76 22.61
N LEU A 11 -10.70 8.21 21.61
CA LEU A 11 -10.01 7.29 20.68
C LEU A 11 -8.99 6.38 21.38
N LYS A 12 -8.28 6.90 22.39
CA LYS A 12 -7.33 6.10 23.19
C LYS A 12 -7.99 4.96 23.97
N THR A 13 -9.30 5.01 24.21
CA THR A 13 -9.99 3.93 24.91
C THR A 13 -10.19 2.68 24.04
N GLY A 14 -10.05 2.78 22.71
CA GLY A 14 -10.13 1.67 21.75
C GLY A 14 -11.52 1.05 21.57
N GLY A 15 -12.40 1.17 22.57
CA GLY A 15 -13.78 0.72 22.50
C GLY A 15 -14.50 0.89 23.83
N LEU A 16 -15.83 0.78 23.79
CA LEU A 16 -16.72 0.91 24.94
C LEU A 16 -17.52 -0.36 25.11
N ARG A 17 -17.88 -0.68 26.36
CA ARG A 17 -18.92 -1.67 26.64
C ARG A 17 -20.26 -0.97 26.75
N VAL A 18 -21.17 -1.25 25.82
CA VAL A 18 -22.53 -0.70 25.81
C VAL A 18 -23.51 -1.86 25.92
N LYS A 19 -24.32 -1.88 26.99
CA LYS A 19 -25.34 -2.92 27.24
C LYS A 19 -24.80 -4.36 27.12
N GLY A 20 -23.57 -4.57 27.60
CA GLY A 20 -22.90 -5.89 27.57
C GLY A 20 -22.16 -6.24 26.29
N GLY A 21 -22.36 -5.49 25.19
CA GLY A 21 -21.61 -5.64 23.94
C GLY A 21 -20.38 -4.75 23.89
N PHE A 22 -19.30 -5.22 23.26
CA PHE A 22 -18.13 -4.40 22.96
C PHE A 22 -18.35 -3.64 21.65
N CYS A 23 -18.22 -2.32 21.69
CA CYS A 23 -18.34 -1.42 20.55
C CYS A 23 -16.99 -0.75 20.33
N ALA A 24 -16.36 -0.95 19.17
CA ALA A 24 -15.14 -0.23 18.82
C ALA A 24 -15.44 1.26 18.64
N ILE A 25 -14.57 2.13 19.17
CA ILE A 25 -14.62 3.56 18.87
C ILE A 25 -13.70 3.79 17.68
N ILE A 26 -14.30 4.14 16.55
CA ILE A 26 -13.59 4.47 15.32
C ILE A 26 -13.77 5.96 15.09
N ASP A 27 -12.70 6.65 14.72
CA ASP A 27 -12.79 8.04 14.31
C ASP A 27 -13.61 8.13 13.01
N SER A 28 -14.82 8.68 13.11
CA SER A 28 -15.75 8.86 11.99
C SER A 28 -15.40 10.07 11.11
N ILE A 29 -14.33 10.82 11.41
CA ILE A 29 -13.81 11.80 10.46
C ILE A 29 -13.16 11.01 9.33
N GLN A 30 -13.83 11.00 8.18
CA GLN A 30 -13.35 10.50 6.90
C GLN A 30 -11.83 10.63 6.82
N LEU A 31 -11.14 9.48 6.75
CA LEU A 31 -9.69 9.40 6.78
C LEU A 31 -9.15 10.10 5.52
N ASP A 32 -8.92 11.40 5.63
CA ASP A 32 -8.09 12.15 4.72
C ASP A 32 -6.65 11.67 4.92
N VAL A 33 -6.19 10.83 4.01
CA VAL A 33 -4.88 10.19 4.07
C VAL A 33 -4.04 10.68 2.91
N THR A 34 -2.78 11.01 3.22
CA THR A 34 -1.79 11.32 2.20
C THR A 34 -0.95 10.09 1.94
N VAL A 35 -1.04 9.55 0.73
CA VAL A 35 -0.28 8.38 0.30
C VAL A 35 0.73 8.77 -0.76
N LYS A 36 1.83 8.01 -0.84
CA LYS A 36 2.83 8.16 -1.90
C LYS A 36 2.77 6.96 -2.84
N ILE A 37 2.72 7.23 -4.14
CA ILE A 37 2.79 6.20 -5.18
C ILE A 37 4.15 6.30 -5.85
N HIS A 38 4.95 5.27 -5.71
CA HIS A 38 6.26 5.10 -6.32
C HIS A 38 6.17 4.26 -7.59
N LEU A 39 7.24 4.30 -8.39
CA LEU A 39 7.37 3.53 -9.65
C LEU A 39 6.31 3.89 -10.70
N VAL A 40 5.79 5.12 -10.63
CA VAL A 40 4.85 5.66 -11.62
C VAL A 40 5.63 6.04 -12.87
N ASP A 41 5.18 5.54 -14.02
CA ASP A 41 5.73 5.94 -15.32
C ASP A 41 5.45 7.43 -15.60
N PHE A 42 6.36 8.10 -16.31
CA PHE A 42 6.20 9.50 -16.69
C PHE A 42 4.95 9.75 -17.55
N ALA A 43 4.54 8.78 -18.37
CA ALA A 43 3.37 8.88 -19.24
C ALA A 43 2.03 8.74 -18.48
N VAL A 44 2.05 8.28 -17.22
CA VAL A 44 0.83 8.11 -16.44
C VAL A 44 0.27 9.46 -16.01
N SER A 45 -0.95 9.74 -16.47
CA SER A 45 -1.70 10.94 -16.12
C SER A 45 -2.23 10.91 -14.69
N ASN A 46 -2.46 12.09 -14.12
CA ASN A 46 -3.12 12.20 -12.82
C ASN A 46 -4.57 11.67 -12.85
N GLU A 47 -5.26 11.73 -13.98
CA GLU A 47 -6.60 11.13 -14.14
C GLU A 47 -6.59 9.61 -14.04
N SER A 48 -5.57 8.96 -14.60
CA SER A 48 -5.40 7.51 -14.44
C SER A 48 -5.22 7.11 -12.97
N ILE A 49 -4.55 7.94 -12.18
CA ILE A 49 -4.39 7.74 -10.73
C ILE A 49 -5.72 7.96 -10.01
N ARG A 50 -6.47 9.00 -10.37
CA ARG A 50 -7.81 9.26 -9.82
C ARG A 50 -8.75 8.09 -10.08
N GLN A 51 -8.78 7.60 -11.31
CA GLN A 51 -9.62 6.47 -11.70
C GLN A 51 -9.23 5.20 -10.92
N ALA A 52 -7.93 4.91 -10.81
CA ALA A 52 -7.46 3.71 -10.12
C ALA A 52 -7.74 3.72 -8.61
N LEU A 53 -7.77 4.89 -7.97
CA LEU A 53 -8.05 5.01 -6.53
C LEU A 53 -9.51 5.32 -6.20
N GLY A 54 -10.34 5.63 -7.21
CA GLY A 54 -11.74 5.99 -7.04
C GLY A 54 -12.59 4.90 -6.37
N GLU A 55 -12.17 3.65 -6.44
CA GLU A 55 -12.86 2.56 -5.73
C GLU A 55 -12.69 2.63 -4.20
N PHE A 56 -11.65 3.29 -3.70
CA PHE A 56 -11.36 3.40 -2.26
C PHE A 56 -11.87 4.71 -1.64
N GLY A 57 -12.11 5.73 -2.45
CA GLY A 57 -12.54 7.03 -1.97
C GLY A 57 -12.41 8.15 -3.00
N GLU A 58 -12.58 9.37 -2.53
CA GLU A 58 -12.47 10.58 -3.34
C GLU A 58 -11.01 11.05 -3.35
N VAL A 59 -10.41 11.15 -4.55
CA VAL A 59 -9.07 11.71 -4.70
C VAL A 59 -9.16 13.22 -4.77
N LEU A 60 -8.73 13.87 -3.69
CA LEU A 60 -8.81 15.33 -3.53
C LEU A 60 -7.66 16.05 -4.25
N GLU A 61 -6.47 15.45 -4.26
CA GLU A 61 -5.29 16.05 -4.88
C GLU A 61 -4.34 14.98 -5.42
N VAL A 62 -3.71 15.26 -6.55
CA VAL A 62 -2.58 14.49 -7.09
C VAL A 62 -1.50 15.47 -7.51
N SER A 63 -0.32 15.34 -6.92
CA SER A 63 0.85 16.15 -7.24
C SER A 63 2.10 15.28 -7.36
N ASN A 64 3.16 15.83 -7.93
CA ASN A 64 4.47 15.18 -7.92
C ASN A 64 5.22 15.57 -6.65
N ASP A 65 5.97 14.62 -6.11
CA ASP A 65 6.93 14.89 -5.06
C ASP A 65 8.22 15.47 -5.64
N ASN A 66 8.92 16.30 -4.88
CA ASN A 66 10.24 16.81 -5.26
C ASN A 66 11.34 15.90 -4.75
N TRP A 67 12.51 15.95 -5.40
CA TRP A 67 13.69 15.29 -4.86
C TRP A 67 14.13 15.96 -3.56
N THR A 68 14.53 15.16 -2.57
CA THR A 68 15.01 15.66 -1.27
C THR A 68 16.53 15.67 -1.15
N VAL A 69 17.24 15.43 -2.25
CA VAL A 69 18.71 15.42 -2.30
C VAL A 69 19.20 16.86 -2.41
N ALA A 70 20.22 17.20 -1.60
CA ALA A 70 20.82 18.53 -1.60
C ALA A 70 21.23 18.97 -3.03
N GLY A 71 20.73 20.12 -3.47
CA GLY A 71 20.98 20.68 -4.81
C GLY A 71 20.00 20.23 -5.89
N PHE A 72 19.00 19.40 -5.56
CA PHE A 72 17.96 18.92 -6.48
C PHE A 72 16.54 19.18 -5.98
N GLU A 73 16.34 20.05 -4.99
CA GLU A 73 15.05 20.28 -4.32
C GLU A 73 13.96 20.84 -5.26
N HIS A 74 14.37 21.43 -6.39
CA HIS A 74 13.47 21.92 -7.44
C HIS A 74 13.15 20.87 -8.50
N ALA A 75 13.87 19.74 -8.52
CA ALA A 75 13.63 18.68 -9.47
C ALA A 75 12.39 17.90 -9.07
N ILE A 76 11.52 17.68 -10.04
CA ILE A 76 10.30 16.89 -9.89
C ILE A 76 10.67 15.41 -9.97
N SER A 77 10.20 14.61 -9.02
CA SER A 77 10.33 13.16 -9.04
C SER A 77 9.14 12.49 -9.74
N THR A 78 9.28 11.21 -10.08
CA THR A 78 8.16 10.39 -10.56
C THR A 78 7.20 9.98 -9.44
N THR A 79 7.57 10.13 -8.17
CA THR A 79 6.69 9.81 -7.05
C THR A 79 5.50 10.75 -7.07
N ARG A 80 4.29 10.17 -6.97
CA ARG A 80 3.04 10.94 -6.88
C ARG A 80 2.59 10.98 -5.43
N VAL A 81 2.26 12.18 -4.95
CA VAL A 81 1.62 12.39 -3.66
C VAL A 81 0.13 12.54 -3.91
N VAL A 82 -0.67 11.73 -3.21
CA VAL A 82 -2.11 11.71 -3.38
C VAL A 82 -2.78 11.96 -2.05
N ARG A 83 -3.66 12.96 -2.00
CA ARG A 83 -4.55 13.18 -0.85
C ARG A 83 -5.88 12.51 -1.16
N LEU A 84 -6.19 11.47 -0.40
CA LEU A 84 -7.35 10.61 -0.61
C LEU A 84 -8.26 10.71 0.60
N LYS A 85 -9.55 10.88 0.35
CA LYS A 85 -10.59 10.83 1.35
C LYS A 85 -11.30 9.50 1.25
N LEU A 86 -11.03 8.60 2.19
CA LEU A 86 -11.58 7.23 2.16
C LEU A 86 -13.11 7.24 2.26
N LYS A 87 -13.76 6.35 1.50
CA LYS A 87 -15.21 6.13 1.61
C LYS A 87 -15.55 5.37 2.90
N GLU A 88 -16.82 5.42 3.30
CA GLU A 88 -17.29 4.71 4.48
C GLU A 88 -16.98 3.20 4.40
N GLY A 89 -16.48 2.64 5.50
CA GLY A 89 -16.12 1.23 5.60
C GLY A 89 -14.78 0.82 4.98
N VAL A 90 -14.06 1.74 4.32
CA VAL A 90 -12.70 1.50 3.82
C VAL A 90 -11.66 1.98 4.83
N VAL A 91 -10.70 1.12 5.15
CA VAL A 91 -9.56 1.40 6.02
C VAL A 91 -8.24 1.45 5.23
N LEU A 92 -7.14 1.87 5.88
CA LEU A 92 -5.82 1.97 5.25
C LEU A 92 -5.32 0.62 4.70
N GLU A 93 -5.66 -0.47 5.38
CA GLU A 93 -5.29 -1.84 5.02
C GLU A 93 -5.97 -2.32 3.74
N ASP A 94 -7.11 -1.73 3.37
CA ASP A 94 -7.83 -2.07 2.15
C ASP A 94 -7.17 -1.47 0.90
N LEU A 95 -6.39 -0.40 1.05
CA LEU A 95 -5.64 0.17 -0.06
C LEU A 95 -4.62 -0.85 -0.60
N PRO A 96 -4.39 -0.93 -1.92
CA PRO A 96 -3.38 -1.84 -2.45
C PRO A 96 -1.98 -1.39 -2.04
N HIS A 97 -1.08 -2.33 -1.76
CA HIS A 97 0.37 -2.02 -1.74
C HIS A 97 0.94 -1.97 -3.15
N LEU A 98 0.51 -2.88 -4.02
CA LEU A 98 0.92 -2.97 -5.42
C LEU A 98 -0.32 -3.05 -6.30
N PHE A 99 -0.36 -2.26 -7.36
CA PHE A 99 -1.45 -2.29 -8.34
C PHE A 99 -0.94 -1.80 -9.70
N LYS A 100 -1.77 -1.94 -10.75
CA LYS A 100 -1.39 -1.54 -12.11
C LYS A 100 -2.01 -0.22 -12.51
N ILE A 101 -1.21 0.68 -13.08
CA ILE A 101 -1.68 1.89 -13.76
C ILE A 101 -0.85 2.06 -15.04
N GLY A 102 -1.51 2.32 -16.17
CA GLY A 102 -0.81 2.56 -17.44
C GLY A 102 0.07 1.39 -17.90
N GLY A 103 -0.34 0.15 -17.61
CA GLY A 103 0.42 -1.07 -17.95
C GLY A 103 1.56 -1.42 -16.98
N SER A 104 1.99 -0.49 -16.13
CA SER A 104 3.09 -0.67 -15.18
C SER A 104 2.58 -0.96 -13.77
N THR A 105 3.38 -1.71 -12.99
CA THR A 105 3.09 -1.96 -11.57
C THR A 105 3.65 -0.80 -10.74
N VAL A 106 2.79 -0.19 -9.94
CA VAL A 106 3.13 0.91 -9.03
C VAL A 106 3.08 0.46 -7.57
N PHE A 107 3.79 1.16 -6.69
CA PHE A 107 3.89 0.83 -5.27
C PHE A 107 3.36 1.95 -4.38
N LEU A 108 2.30 1.68 -3.62
CA LEU A 108 1.66 2.65 -2.72
C LEU A 108 2.11 2.47 -1.28
N VAL A 109 2.56 3.57 -0.70
CA VAL A 109 2.97 3.70 0.70
C VAL A 109 2.00 4.63 1.41
N ALA A 110 1.34 4.10 2.43
CA ALA A 110 0.46 4.86 3.32
C ALA A 110 1.12 4.96 4.70
N PRO A 111 1.28 6.18 5.27
CA PRO A 111 1.75 6.35 6.63
C PRO A 111 0.87 5.59 7.63
N GLY A 112 1.48 4.95 8.63
CA GLY A 112 0.76 4.18 9.65
C GLY A 112 0.35 2.76 9.22
N ARG A 113 0.50 2.40 7.94
CA ARG A 113 0.23 1.04 7.44
C ARG A 113 1.46 0.15 7.52
N ALA A 114 1.26 -1.13 7.84
CA ALA A 114 2.33 -2.13 7.80
C ALA A 114 3.01 -2.18 6.41
N PRO A 115 4.36 -2.18 6.36
CA PRO A 115 5.09 -2.16 5.11
C PRO A 115 4.99 -3.51 4.38
N LEU A 116 4.93 -3.45 3.04
CA LEU A 116 5.11 -4.63 2.20
C LEU A 116 6.59 -4.86 1.90
N CYS A 117 7.06 -6.08 2.14
CA CYS A 117 8.39 -6.48 1.73
C CYS A 117 8.44 -6.70 0.21
N LEU A 118 9.13 -5.84 -0.54
CA LEU A 118 9.37 -6.03 -1.99
C LEU A 118 10.33 -7.19 -2.35
N ARG A 119 10.59 -8.11 -1.41
CA ARG A 119 11.39 -9.31 -1.62
C ARG A 119 10.56 -10.57 -1.46
N CYS A 120 9.89 -10.73 -0.33
CA CYS A 120 9.04 -11.89 -0.05
C CYS A 120 7.53 -11.61 -0.16
N HIS A 121 7.15 -10.35 -0.40
CA HIS A 121 5.76 -9.88 -0.54
C HIS A 121 4.89 -10.10 0.71
N MET A 122 5.52 -10.19 1.89
CA MET A 122 4.83 -10.25 3.19
C MET A 122 4.64 -8.84 3.79
N GLN A 123 3.49 -8.61 4.43
CA GLN A 123 3.14 -7.33 5.07
C GLN A 123 3.60 -7.29 6.55
N VAL A 124 4.91 -7.33 6.77
CA VAL A 124 5.50 -7.36 8.13
C VAL A 124 6.74 -6.47 8.23
N HIS A 125 7.56 -6.44 7.18
CA HIS A 125 8.87 -5.78 7.18
C HIS A 125 9.19 -5.17 5.81
N ILE A 126 10.21 -4.32 5.75
CA ILE A 126 10.74 -3.81 4.48
C ILE A 126 11.82 -4.74 3.92
N ARG A 127 12.08 -4.65 2.61
CA ARG A 127 13.07 -5.49 1.91
C ARG A 127 14.45 -5.55 2.56
N ARG A 128 14.91 -4.44 3.16
CA ARG A 128 16.21 -4.34 3.85
C ARG A 128 16.31 -5.32 5.02
N ASP A 129 15.21 -5.55 5.72
CA ASP A 129 15.16 -6.35 6.95
C ASP A 129 14.69 -7.79 6.67
N CYS A 130 14.53 -8.15 5.39
CA CYS A 130 13.98 -9.44 5.00
C CYS A 130 14.99 -10.58 5.20
N GLN A 131 14.70 -11.43 6.19
CA GLN A 131 15.42 -12.67 6.47
C GLN A 131 14.71 -13.92 5.92
N THR A 132 13.63 -13.75 5.16
CA THR A 132 12.87 -14.86 4.60
C THR A 132 13.76 -15.73 3.68
N PRO A 133 13.85 -17.06 3.90
CA PRO A 133 14.72 -17.93 3.11
C PRO A 133 14.25 -17.99 1.65
N ARG A 134 15.22 -18.17 0.74
CA ARG A 134 14.98 -18.40 -0.68
C ARG A 134 15.26 -19.86 -1.01
N CYS A 135 14.25 -20.57 -1.49
CA CYS A 135 14.38 -21.97 -1.85
C CYS A 135 15.39 -22.15 -3.01
N GLY A 136 16.36 -23.06 -2.85
CA GLY A 136 17.36 -23.35 -3.89
C GLY A 136 16.79 -24.09 -5.10
N VAL A 137 15.61 -24.70 -4.95
CA VAL A 137 14.95 -25.53 -5.98
C VAL A 137 13.99 -24.71 -6.84
N CYS A 138 12.96 -24.10 -6.24
CA CYS A 138 11.96 -23.34 -6.98
C CYS A 138 12.23 -21.81 -7.02
N ARG A 139 13.29 -21.34 -6.35
CA ARG A 139 13.71 -19.94 -6.28
C ARG A 139 12.71 -18.97 -5.61
N ALA A 140 11.59 -19.48 -5.09
CA ALA A 140 10.60 -18.70 -4.34
C ALA A 140 11.06 -18.43 -2.89
N PHE A 141 10.49 -17.39 -2.29
CA PHE A 141 10.71 -17.05 -0.88
C PHE A 141 9.68 -17.75 0.03
N GLY A 142 10.05 -17.97 1.29
CA GLY A 142 9.16 -18.41 2.36
C GLY A 142 9.37 -19.85 2.84
N HIS A 143 10.28 -20.60 2.23
CA HIS A 143 10.62 -21.97 2.62
C HIS A 143 12.04 -22.34 2.17
N GLU A 144 12.61 -23.36 2.81
CA GLU A 144 13.89 -23.96 2.40
C GLU A 144 13.69 -25.05 1.34
N SER A 145 14.79 -25.55 0.76
CA SER A 145 14.73 -26.61 -0.26
C SER A 145 14.12 -27.91 0.27
N GLN A 146 14.27 -28.19 1.57
CA GLN A 146 13.75 -29.41 2.22
C GLN A 146 12.21 -29.40 2.28
N ASP A 147 11.60 -28.22 2.46
CA ASP A 147 10.15 -28.02 2.54
C ASP A 147 9.51 -27.72 1.17
N CYS A 148 10.25 -27.93 0.08
CA CYS A 148 9.81 -27.53 -1.25
C CYS A 148 8.79 -28.50 -1.84
N VAL A 149 7.51 -28.15 -1.72
CA VAL A 149 6.43 -28.85 -2.42
C VAL A 149 6.34 -28.38 -3.88
N ARG A 150 6.82 -29.22 -4.80
CA ARG A 150 6.68 -29.02 -6.25
C ARG A 150 5.27 -29.39 -6.69
N SER A 151 4.37 -28.40 -6.76
CA SER A 151 3.12 -28.56 -7.50
C SER A 151 3.31 -28.10 -8.94
N TYR A 152 2.73 -28.82 -9.91
CA TYR A 152 2.75 -28.48 -11.34
C TYR A 152 2.36 -27.01 -11.60
N ALA A 153 1.39 -26.49 -10.84
CA ALA A 153 0.92 -25.09 -10.93
C ALA A 153 1.98 -24.02 -10.54
N LYS A 154 3.02 -24.38 -9.77
CA LYS A 154 4.11 -23.44 -9.45
C LYS A 154 5.17 -23.37 -10.56
N VAL A 155 5.31 -24.41 -11.37
CA VAL A 155 6.30 -24.50 -12.45
C VAL A 155 5.90 -23.64 -13.66
N THR A 156 4.61 -23.51 -13.93
CA THR A 156 4.10 -22.74 -15.07
C THR A 156 4.07 -21.21 -14.85
N LYS A 157 4.03 -20.73 -13.59
CA LYS A 157 4.06 -19.27 -13.30
C LYS A 157 5.37 -18.57 -13.67
N THR A 158 6.45 -19.31 -13.91
CA THR A 158 7.75 -18.78 -14.32
C THR A 158 7.92 -18.64 -15.84
N VAL A 159 6.98 -19.14 -16.64
CA VAL A 159 7.00 -18.98 -18.10
C VAL A 159 5.91 -17.97 -18.46
N LEU A 160 6.27 -16.68 -18.54
CA LEU A 160 5.44 -15.73 -19.27
C LEU A 160 5.48 -16.11 -20.76
N PRO A 161 4.38 -15.99 -21.51
CA PRO A 161 4.40 -16.14 -22.96
C PRO A 161 5.34 -15.07 -23.52
N THR A 162 6.32 -15.48 -24.30
CA THR A 162 6.92 -14.59 -25.29
C THR A 162 5.87 -14.40 -26.38
N ASP A 163 5.33 -13.18 -26.46
CA ASP A 163 4.50 -12.78 -27.60
C ASP A 163 5.42 -12.69 -28.83
N ASP A 164 5.47 -13.76 -29.61
CA ASP A 164 5.88 -13.72 -31.01
C ASP A 164 4.67 -13.30 -31.85
N ALA A 165 4.60 -12.02 -32.22
CA ALA A 165 3.86 -11.50 -33.37
C ALA A 165 4.41 -10.13 -33.78
#